data_AF-A0A956J363-F1
#
_entry.id   AF-A0A956J363-F1
#
_cell.length_a   1.000
_cell.length_b   1.000
_cell.length_c   1.000
_cell.angle_alpha   90.00
_cell.angle_beta   90.00
_cell.angle_gamma   90.00
#
_symmetry.space_group_name_H-M   'P 1'
#
loop_
_entity.id
_entity.type
_entity.pdbx_description
1 polymer ?
#
loop_
_entity_poly.entity_id
_entity_poly.type
_entity_poly.pdbx_seq_one_letter_code
_entity_poly.pdbx_strand_id
1 'polypeptide(L)'
;RLLELADPDDADGDGISGRLNHVWDAEQGALAVGRMGWKSEQPNVRLQSAGAFLGDIGITSSIFSQQDCSGSQAECLAATPGGAPELGDDLLDRVQLYGRLLAVPARIGYDAPQILRGKQAFKDAGCASCHTPSHMTGESDLPELAHQTIWPYTDMLLHDMGPALSDERPVFEAQGAEWRTPPLWGNGRYQDVNGHQRLLHDGRARGVAEAILWHGGEAEAAKDAFKTLSREEREALVAFVESL
;
A
#
# COMPACT_ATOMS: atom_id res chain seq x y z
N ARG A 1 15.01 4.37 6.88
CA ARG A 1 14.53 4.40 5.48
C ARG A 1 13.32 5.29 5.24
N LEU A 2 12.10 5.00 5.74
CA LEU A 2 10.93 5.85 5.44
C LEU A 2 11.12 7.32 5.84
N LEU A 3 11.67 7.57 7.04
CA LEU A 3 12.05 8.91 7.50
C LEU A 3 13.10 9.60 6.62
N GLU A 4 13.93 8.84 5.89
CA GLU A 4 14.94 9.41 4.99
C GLU A 4 14.35 9.77 3.62
N LEU A 5 13.23 9.15 3.25
CA LEU A 5 12.54 9.37 1.99
C LEU A 5 11.47 10.45 2.09
N ALA A 6 10.95 10.69 3.29
CA ALA A 6 9.91 11.68 3.51
C ALA A 6 10.45 13.10 3.24
N ASP A 7 9.74 13.84 2.40
CA ASP A 7 9.97 15.24 2.09
C ASP A 7 8.64 16.01 2.12
N PRO A 8 8.01 16.16 3.30
CA PRO A 8 6.68 16.78 3.42
C PRO A 8 6.65 18.26 3.03
N ASP A 9 7.81 18.92 2.94
CA ASP A 9 7.93 20.34 2.63
C ASP A 9 8.39 20.61 1.19
N ASP A 10 8.54 19.55 0.35
CA ASP A 10 9.05 19.63 -1.03
C ASP A 10 10.37 20.44 -1.08
N ALA A 11 11.33 20.06 -0.24
CA ALA A 11 12.55 20.81 -0.01
C ALA A 11 13.48 20.86 -1.23
N ASP A 12 13.38 19.89 -2.13
CA ASP A 12 14.12 19.88 -3.39
C ASP A 12 13.36 20.52 -4.57
N GLY A 13 12.07 20.82 -4.39
CA GLY A 13 11.24 21.56 -5.34
C GLY A 13 10.90 20.76 -6.60
N ASP A 14 10.89 19.43 -6.50
CA ASP A 14 10.49 18.54 -7.60
C ASP A 14 8.96 18.38 -7.71
N GLY A 15 8.21 18.89 -6.72
CA GLY A 15 6.75 18.88 -6.66
C GLY A 15 6.16 17.62 -6.01
N ILE A 16 6.98 16.76 -5.40
CA ILE A 16 6.58 15.55 -4.69
C ILE A 16 6.76 15.76 -3.19
N SER A 17 5.67 15.79 -2.43
CA SER A 17 5.69 16.06 -0.98
C SER A 17 5.44 14.81 -0.12
N GLY A 18 6.09 13.71 -0.48
CA GLY A 18 5.86 12.39 0.13
C GLY A 18 6.03 12.43 1.66
N ARG A 19 5.03 11.98 2.41
CA ARG A 19 5.05 12.07 3.88
C ARG A 19 4.56 10.81 4.61
N LEU A 20 4.91 10.74 5.89
CA LEU A 20 4.46 9.66 6.77
C LEU A 20 3.04 9.91 7.28
N ASN A 21 2.33 8.83 7.60
CA ASN A 21 1.16 8.90 8.46
C ASN A 21 1.55 8.45 9.87
N HIS A 22 1.32 9.28 10.88
CA HIS A 22 1.47 8.86 12.28
C HIS A 22 0.13 8.33 12.80
N VAL A 23 0.15 7.09 13.26
CA VAL A 23 -1.05 6.32 13.63
C VAL A 23 -0.94 5.80 15.05
N TRP A 24 -2.08 5.53 15.68
CA TRP A 24 -2.10 4.98 17.03
C TRP A 24 -1.76 3.49 17.03
N ASP A 25 -0.67 3.12 17.71
CA ASP A 25 -0.32 1.74 18.01
C ASP A 25 -0.99 1.34 19.33
N ALA A 26 -2.06 0.55 19.24
CA ALA A 26 -2.87 0.17 20.40
C ALA A 26 -2.14 -0.78 21.38
N GLU A 27 -1.12 -1.51 20.92
CA GLU A 27 -0.33 -2.39 21.78
C GLU A 27 0.73 -1.61 22.56
N GLN A 28 1.34 -0.62 21.90
CA GLN A 28 2.36 0.23 22.54
C GLN A 28 1.77 1.41 23.32
N GLY A 29 0.51 1.77 23.05
CA GLY A 29 -0.14 2.93 23.67
C GLY A 29 0.52 4.25 23.27
N ALA A 30 1.02 4.34 22.02
CA ALA A 30 1.75 5.50 21.51
C ALA A 30 1.51 5.70 20.01
N LEU A 31 1.87 6.88 19.50
CA LEU A 31 1.92 7.10 18.06
C LEU A 31 3.12 6.38 17.44
N ALA A 32 2.90 5.77 16.28
CA ALA A 32 3.90 5.07 15.49
C ALA A 32 3.78 5.44 14.01
N VAL A 33 4.82 5.11 13.23
CA VAL A 33 4.77 5.25 11.77
C VAL A 33 3.87 4.18 11.18
N GLY A 34 2.86 4.63 10.46
CA GLY A 34 1.94 3.82 9.67
C GLY A 34 2.60 3.16 8.45
N ARG A 35 2.18 1.94 8.11
CA ARG A 35 2.80 1.12 7.05
C ARG A 35 1.82 0.30 6.22
N MET A 36 0.71 -0.12 6.83
CA MET A 36 -0.29 -1.02 6.25
C MET A 36 -1.57 -0.26 5.95
N GLY A 37 -2.40 -0.81 5.07
CA GLY A 37 -3.62 -0.15 4.59
C GLY A 37 -3.39 0.76 3.38
N TRP A 38 -4.45 1.44 2.96
CA TRP A 38 -4.44 2.31 1.76
C TRP A 38 -3.82 3.68 2.04
N LYS A 39 -3.91 4.15 3.28
CA LYS A 39 -3.41 5.44 3.77
C LYS A 39 -2.38 5.26 4.89
N SER A 40 -1.68 4.11 4.91
CA SER A 40 -0.73 3.78 5.98
C SER A 40 -1.37 3.78 7.38
N GLU A 41 -2.65 3.44 7.51
CA GLU A 41 -3.44 3.62 8.73
C GLU A 41 -3.15 2.61 9.85
N GLN A 42 -2.30 1.61 9.61
CA GLN A 42 -1.91 0.60 10.59
C GLN A 42 -0.38 0.45 10.65
N PRO A 43 0.25 0.35 11.83
CA PRO A 43 1.72 0.41 11.95
C PRO A 43 2.40 -0.91 11.57
N ASN A 44 1.71 -2.04 11.68
CA ASN A 44 2.28 -3.36 11.42
C ASN A 44 1.22 -4.40 11.03
N VAL A 45 1.65 -5.60 10.61
CA VAL A 45 0.76 -6.69 10.18
C VAL A 45 -0.20 -7.12 11.28
N ARG A 46 0.25 -7.14 12.54
CA ARG A 46 -0.56 -7.61 13.68
C ARG A 46 -1.76 -6.70 13.92
N LEU A 47 -1.53 -5.39 14.01
CA LEU A 47 -2.58 -4.40 14.18
C LEU A 47 -3.50 -4.31 12.95
N GLN A 48 -2.96 -4.46 11.74
CA GLN A 48 -3.77 -4.59 10.53
C GLN A 48 -4.71 -5.81 10.59
N SER A 49 -4.20 -6.97 11.00
CA SER A 49 -5.00 -8.19 11.13
C SER A 49 -6.03 -8.08 12.25
N ALA A 50 -5.65 -7.61 13.43
CA ALA A 50 -6.56 -7.45 14.57
C ALA A 50 -7.68 -6.44 14.25
N GLY A 51 -7.34 -5.34 13.58
CA GLY A 51 -8.31 -4.35 13.12
C GLY A 51 -9.30 -4.95 12.12
N ALA A 52 -8.82 -5.75 11.16
CA ALA A 52 -9.69 -6.42 10.19
C ALA A 52 -10.59 -7.49 10.83
N PHE A 53 -10.08 -8.24 11.80
CA PHE A 53 -10.90 -9.18 12.57
C PHE A 53 -12.09 -8.46 13.21
N LEU A 54 -11.88 -7.30 13.82
CA LEU A 54 -12.99 -6.55 14.42
C LEU A 54 -13.86 -5.85 13.37
N GLY A 55 -13.28 -4.99 12.54
CA GLY A 55 -14.03 -4.07 11.67
C GLY A 55 -14.65 -4.72 10.43
N ASP A 56 -14.06 -5.81 9.92
CA ASP A 56 -14.57 -6.50 8.72
C ASP A 56 -15.31 -7.80 9.07
N ILE A 57 -14.81 -8.56 10.05
CA ILE A 57 -15.34 -9.90 10.38
C ILE A 57 -16.24 -9.88 11.63
N GLY A 58 -16.07 -8.91 12.54
CA GLY A 58 -16.83 -8.82 13.80
C GLY A 58 -16.31 -9.74 14.91
N ILE A 59 -15.00 -10.00 14.94
CA ILE A 59 -14.33 -10.86 15.92
C ILE A 59 -13.39 -10.01 16.79
N THR A 60 -13.63 -10.03 18.10
CA THR A 60 -12.80 -9.36 19.09
C THR A 60 -11.45 -10.06 19.33
N SER A 61 -10.43 -9.30 19.72
CA SER A 61 -9.10 -9.80 20.10
C SER A 61 -8.65 -9.20 21.43
N SER A 62 -7.49 -9.61 21.96
CA SER A 62 -6.90 -8.98 23.15
C SER A 62 -6.54 -7.50 22.93
N ILE A 63 -6.21 -7.13 21.69
CA ILE A 63 -5.87 -5.75 21.28
C ILE A 63 -7.15 -4.91 21.16
N PHE A 64 -8.19 -5.46 20.53
CA PHE A 64 -9.49 -4.81 20.35
C PHE A 64 -10.59 -5.67 20.96
N SER A 65 -10.83 -5.48 22.26
CA SER A 65 -11.67 -6.38 23.07
C SER A 65 -13.15 -5.99 23.12
N GLN A 66 -13.54 -4.90 22.47
CA GLN A 66 -14.91 -4.40 22.45
C GLN A 66 -15.47 -4.55 21.05
N GLN A 67 -16.75 -4.95 20.97
CA GLN A 67 -17.46 -5.02 19.70
C GLN A 67 -17.59 -3.62 19.09
N ASP A 68 -17.47 -3.52 17.76
CA ASP A 68 -17.61 -2.26 17.02
C ASP A 68 -19.09 -1.94 16.77
N CYS A 69 -19.83 -1.83 17.87
CA CYS A 69 -21.23 -1.46 17.86
C CYS A 69 -21.37 0.03 18.21
N SER A 70 -21.99 0.81 17.33
CA SER A 70 -22.47 2.14 17.69
C SER A 70 -23.60 2.07 18.72
N GLY A 71 -23.79 3.13 19.49
CA GLY A 71 -24.80 3.20 20.56
C GLY A 71 -26.25 3.01 20.07
N SER A 72 -26.53 3.18 18.77
CA SER A 72 -27.86 2.95 18.18
C SER A 72 -28.11 1.49 17.80
N GLN A 73 -27.10 0.64 17.80
CA GLN A 73 -27.20 -0.77 17.38
C GLN A 73 -27.54 -1.68 18.58
N ALA A 74 -28.78 -1.60 19.06
CA ALA A 74 -29.25 -2.35 20.23
C ALA A 74 -29.07 -3.88 20.09
N GLU A 75 -29.32 -4.44 18.90
CA GLU A 75 -29.13 -5.87 18.65
C GLU A 75 -27.66 -6.29 18.71
N CYS A 76 -26.75 -5.45 18.20
CA CYS A 76 -25.30 -5.67 18.27
C CYS A 76 -24.80 -5.65 19.72
N LEU A 77 -25.22 -4.64 20.48
CA LEU A 77 -24.87 -4.49 21.90
C LEU A 77 -25.43 -5.62 22.78
N ALA A 78 -26.56 -6.20 22.39
CA ALA A 78 -27.19 -7.32 23.10
C ALA A 78 -26.71 -8.70 22.62
N ALA A 79 -25.93 -8.77 21.54
CA ALA A 79 -25.41 -10.02 21.02
C ALA A 79 -24.51 -10.69 22.07
N THR A 80 -24.66 -12.01 22.22
CA THR A 80 -23.80 -12.78 23.12
C THR A 80 -22.45 -12.99 22.44
N PRO A 81 -21.34 -12.50 23.02
CA PRO A 81 -20.01 -12.70 22.44
C PRO A 81 -19.66 -14.19 22.36
N GLY A 82 -18.92 -14.59 21.32
CA GLY A 82 -18.40 -15.95 21.17
C GLY A 82 -17.25 -16.29 22.14
N GLY A 83 -16.75 -15.32 22.88
CA GLY A 83 -15.61 -15.41 23.80
C GLY A 83 -15.25 -14.05 24.40
N ALA A 84 -14.22 -14.00 25.24
CA ALA A 84 -13.72 -12.77 25.85
C ALA A 84 -12.18 -12.80 26.00
N PRO A 85 -11.40 -12.44 24.95
CA PRO A 85 -11.84 -12.13 23.59
C PRO A 85 -12.26 -13.37 22.78
N GLU A 86 -12.87 -13.16 21.62
CA GLU A 86 -13.26 -14.25 20.70
C GLU A 86 -12.05 -14.88 19.99
N LEU A 87 -11.07 -14.06 19.60
CA LEU A 87 -9.82 -14.48 19.00
C LEU A 87 -8.73 -14.62 20.08
N GLY A 88 -8.21 -15.83 20.23
CA GLY A 88 -7.04 -16.09 21.07
C GLY A 88 -5.74 -15.55 20.46
N ASP A 89 -4.80 -15.13 21.31
CA ASP A 89 -3.52 -14.56 20.89
C ASP A 89 -2.68 -15.54 20.07
N ASP A 90 -2.76 -16.83 20.35
CA ASP A 90 -2.01 -17.85 19.61
C ASP A 90 -2.44 -17.94 18.14
N LEU A 91 -3.73 -17.70 17.85
CA LEU A 91 -4.24 -17.67 16.49
C LEU A 91 -3.87 -16.35 15.80
N LEU A 92 -3.97 -15.23 16.50
CA LEU A 92 -3.54 -13.92 15.98
C LEU A 92 -2.04 -13.92 15.64
N ASP A 93 -1.20 -14.51 16.51
CA ASP A 93 0.24 -14.68 16.30
C ASP A 93 0.53 -15.51 15.03
N ARG A 94 -0.24 -16.59 14.80
CA ARG A 94 -0.10 -17.41 13.59
C ARG A 94 -0.50 -16.65 12.33
N VAL A 95 -1.57 -15.87 12.37
CA VAL A 95 -2.00 -15.02 11.24
C VAL A 95 -0.92 -13.98 10.92
N GLN A 96 -0.38 -13.31 11.95
CA GLN A 96 0.71 -12.37 11.80
C GLN A 96 1.96 -13.05 11.20
N LEU A 97 2.40 -14.17 11.78
CA LEU A 97 3.59 -14.88 11.32
C LEU A 97 3.44 -15.32 9.85
N TYR A 98 2.29 -15.87 9.49
CA TYR A 98 1.98 -16.23 8.11
C TYR A 98 2.04 -15.01 7.19
N GLY A 99 1.36 -13.92 7.53
CA GLY A 99 1.34 -12.69 6.73
C GLY A 99 2.72 -12.06 6.54
N ARG A 100 3.59 -12.11 7.56
CA ARG A 100 4.98 -11.62 7.50
C ARG A 100 5.89 -12.46 6.60
N LEU A 101 5.61 -13.76 6.47
CA LEU A 101 6.44 -14.72 5.74
C LEU A 101 5.89 -15.09 4.35
N LEU A 102 4.82 -14.44 3.90
CA LEU A 102 4.34 -14.59 2.54
C LEU A 102 5.37 -14.05 1.54
N ALA A 103 5.92 -14.96 0.75
CA ALA A 103 6.85 -14.62 -0.31
C ALA A 103 6.14 -13.87 -1.44
N VAL A 104 6.88 -12.97 -2.08
CA VAL A 104 6.37 -12.22 -3.23
C VAL A 104 6.47 -13.05 -4.51
N PRO A 105 5.58 -12.85 -5.49
CA PRO A 105 5.63 -13.58 -6.74
C PRO A 105 7.00 -13.43 -7.42
N ALA A 106 7.52 -14.54 -7.96
CA ALA A 106 8.77 -14.51 -8.70
C ALA A 106 8.62 -13.66 -9.97
N ARG A 107 9.56 -12.72 -10.15
CA ARG A 107 9.66 -11.88 -11.34
C ARG A 107 10.28 -12.66 -12.50
N ILE A 108 9.56 -12.78 -13.62
CA ILE A 108 10.02 -13.55 -14.80
C ILE A 108 10.16 -12.63 -16.00
N GLY A 109 11.17 -12.86 -16.85
CA GLY A 109 11.38 -12.10 -18.10
C GLY A 109 11.86 -10.66 -17.90
N TYR A 110 12.44 -10.35 -16.74
CA TYR A 110 12.89 -9.00 -16.37
C TYR A 110 13.99 -8.42 -17.28
N ASP A 111 14.69 -9.28 -18.03
CA ASP A 111 15.80 -8.98 -18.93
C ASP A 111 15.36 -8.83 -20.40
N ALA A 112 14.07 -9.07 -20.71
CA ALA A 112 13.57 -8.92 -22.07
C ALA A 112 13.73 -7.46 -22.57
N PRO A 113 14.12 -7.24 -23.84
CA PRO A 113 14.38 -5.89 -24.36
C PRO A 113 13.21 -4.91 -24.25
N GLN A 114 11.97 -5.39 -24.28
CA GLN A 114 10.77 -4.56 -24.06
C GLN A 114 10.67 -4.11 -22.60
N ILE A 115 10.95 -5.00 -21.64
CA ILE A 115 10.90 -4.71 -20.20
C ILE A 115 11.99 -3.72 -19.80
N LEU A 116 13.19 -3.86 -20.36
CA LEU A 116 14.29 -2.91 -20.14
C LEU A 116 13.96 -1.52 -20.71
N ARG A 117 13.34 -1.45 -21.89
CA ARG A 117 12.82 -0.18 -22.45
C ARG A 117 11.72 0.41 -21.58
N GLY A 118 10.81 -0.42 -21.09
CA GLY A 118 9.74 0.00 -20.18
C GLY A 118 10.26 0.54 -18.85
N LYS A 119 11.29 -0.09 -18.27
CA LYS A 119 11.98 0.39 -17.07
C LYS A 119 12.58 1.78 -17.30
N GLN A 120 13.16 2.01 -18.46
CA GLN A 120 13.73 3.31 -18.83
C GLN A 120 12.61 4.35 -18.98
N ALA A 121 11.55 4.05 -19.72
CA ALA A 121 10.38 4.92 -19.87
C ALA A 121 9.72 5.25 -18.51
N PHE A 122 9.62 4.28 -17.60
CA PHE A 122 9.11 4.45 -16.24
C PHE A 122 9.93 5.47 -15.44
N LYS A 123 11.26 5.37 -15.54
CA LYS A 123 12.18 6.31 -14.90
C LYS A 123 12.07 7.71 -15.53
N ASP A 124 12.09 7.78 -16.86
CA ASP A 124 12.11 9.04 -17.60
C ASP A 124 10.78 9.80 -17.49
N ALA A 125 9.67 9.08 -17.31
CA ALA A 125 8.37 9.67 -17.00
C ALA A 125 8.25 10.16 -15.55
N GLY A 126 9.26 9.96 -14.69
CA GLY A 126 9.22 10.40 -13.28
C GLY A 126 8.44 9.47 -12.34
N CYS A 127 7.95 8.32 -12.81
CA CYS A 127 7.19 7.39 -11.94
C CYS A 127 8.01 6.91 -10.74
N ALA A 128 9.34 6.83 -10.90
CA ALA A 128 10.27 6.36 -9.87
C ALA A 128 10.48 7.33 -8.71
N SER A 129 9.95 8.56 -8.77
CA SER A 129 10.01 9.53 -7.66
C SER A 129 9.23 9.03 -6.44
N CYS A 130 8.01 8.52 -6.63
CA CYS A 130 7.23 7.86 -5.56
C CYS A 130 7.41 6.34 -5.57
N HIS A 131 7.42 5.71 -6.75
CA HIS A 131 7.60 4.26 -6.88
C HIS A 131 9.08 3.86 -6.84
N THR A 132 9.73 4.17 -5.72
CA THR A 132 11.18 3.98 -5.55
C THR A 132 11.59 2.51 -5.72
N PRO A 133 12.58 2.17 -6.57
CA PRO A 133 12.79 0.79 -7.00
C PRO A 133 13.15 -0.20 -5.91
N SER A 134 13.99 0.18 -4.94
CA SER A 134 14.63 -0.75 -4.02
C SER A 134 14.74 -0.23 -2.60
N HIS A 135 14.68 -1.16 -1.64
CA HIS A 135 14.94 -0.92 -0.23
C HIS A 135 15.82 -2.01 0.36
N MET A 136 16.48 -1.69 1.46
CA MET A 136 17.06 -2.67 2.35
C MET A 136 16.17 -2.79 3.59
N THR A 137 15.74 -4.01 3.93
CA THR A 137 14.98 -4.23 5.16
C THR A 137 15.88 -4.01 6.38
N GLY A 138 15.28 -3.62 7.50
CA GLY A 138 15.99 -3.42 8.75
C GLY A 138 16.22 -4.72 9.52
N GLU A 139 16.57 -4.56 10.80
CA GLU A 139 16.61 -5.68 11.74
C GLU A 139 15.24 -6.36 11.86
N SER A 140 15.26 -7.68 12.09
CA SER A 140 14.06 -8.46 12.40
C SER A 140 14.41 -9.60 13.35
N ASP A 141 13.45 -9.93 14.21
CA ASP A 141 13.32 -11.19 14.96
C ASP A 141 13.26 -12.45 14.07
N LEU A 142 12.91 -12.31 12.78
CA LEU A 142 12.96 -13.36 11.78
C LEU A 142 14.18 -13.14 10.90
N PRO A 143 15.25 -13.97 11.02
CA PRO A 143 16.49 -13.77 10.27
C PRO A 143 16.29 -13.73 8.75
N GLU A 144 15.30 -14.46 8.24
CA GLU A 144 14.93 -14.50 6.83
C GLU A 144 14.37 -13.16 6.32
N LEU A 145 13.96 -12.25 7.21
CA LEU A 145 13.45 -10.93 6.88
C LEU A 145 14.48 -9.80 7.06
N ALA A 146 15.57 -10.05 7.77
CA ALA A 146 16.54 -9.03 8.13
C ALA A 146 17.53 -8.73 6.99
N HIS A 147 17.88 -7.44 6.81
CA HIS A 147 18.93 -6.96 5.90
C HIS A 147 18.82 -7.45 4.44
N GLN A 148 17.60 -7.67 3.97
CA GLN A 148 17.34 -8.08 2.59
C GLN A 148 17.26 -6.87 1.68
N THR A 149 17.90 -6.97 0.51
CA THR A 149 17.61 -6.04 -0.60
C THR A 149 16.37 -6.50 -1.34
N ILE A 150 15.33 -5.68 -1.34
CA ILE A 150 14.05 -5.94 -2.01
C ILE A 150 13.79 -4.88 -3.08
N TRP A 151 12.94 -5.21 -4.06
CA TRP A 151 12.61 -4.34 -5.20
C TRP A 151 11.10 -4.10 -5.35
N PRO A 152 10.44 -3.42 -4.39
CA PRO A 152 8.98 -3.35 -4.34
C PRO A 152 8.39 -2.19 -5.18
N TYR A 153 9.21 -1.24 -5.65
CA TYR A 153 8.73 -0.07 -6.42
C TYR A 153 7.68 0.76 -5.67
N THR A 154 8.06 1.24 -4.49
CA THR A 154 7.23 2.07 -3.60
C THR A 154 8.12 2.70 -2.55
N ASP A 155 7.92 3.96 -2.19
CA ASP A 155 8.49 4.56 -0.98
C ASP A 155 7.64 4.32 0.29
N MET A 156 6.42 3.78 0.14
CA MET A 156 5.41 3.58 1.17
C MET A 156 4.99 4.88 1.89
N LEU A 157 5.19 6.03 1.26
CA LEU A 157 4.75 7.33 1.75
C LEU A 157 3.36 7.68 1.22
N LEU A 158 2.72 8.65 1.87
CA LEU A 158 1.49 9.28 1.40
C LEU A 158 1.83 10.34 0.36
N HIS A 159 1.05 10.35 -0.74
CA HIS A 159 1.13 11.36 -1.79
C HIS A 159 -0.27 11.85 -2.16
N ASP A 160 -0.41 13.14 -2.45
CA ASP A 160 -1.65 13.68 -3.03
C ASP A 160 -1.83 13.19 -4.47
N MET A 161 -2.85 12.37 -4.70
CA MET A 161 -3.20 11.81 -6.01
C MET A 161 -4.27 12.65 -6.74
N GLY A 162 -4.61 13.81 -6.19
CA GLY A 162 -5.55 14.77 -6.75
C GLY A 162 -7.02 14.49 -6.44
N PRO A 163 -7.90 15.47 -6.70
CA PRO A 163 -9.31 15.43 -6.28
C PRO A 163 -10.11 14.31 -6.96
N ALA A 164 -9.70 13.87 -8.16
CA ALA A 164 -10.37 12.78 -8.86
C ALA A 164 -10.23 11.42 -8.14
N LEU A 165 -9.21 11.27 -7.30
CA LEU A 165 -8.97 10.08 -6.48
C LEU A 165 -9.21 10.34 -4.98
N SER A 166 -9.88 11.43 -4.61
CA SER A 166 -10.26 11.67 -3.23
C SER A 166 -11.45 10.81 -2.81
N ASP A 167 -11.35 10.18 -1.64
CA ASP A 167 -12.50 9.55 -0.96
C ASP A 167 -13.18 10.49 0.06
N GLU A 168 -12.70 11.74 0.15
CA GLU A 168 -13.14 12.79 1.10
C GLU A 168 -13.00 12.41 2.59
N ARG A 169 -12.35 11.29 2.91
CA ARG A 169 -12.25 10.76 4.26
C ARG A 169 -10.83 10.89 4.80
N PRO A 170 -10.59 11.74 5.82
CA PRO A 170 -9.31 11.74 6.49
C PRO A 170 -9.11 10.49 7.34
N VAL A 171 -7.88 10.01 7.42
CA VAL A 171 -7.47 8.87 8.25
C VAL A 171 -6.16 9.21 8.96
N PHE A 172 -6.26 9.47 10.27
CA PHE A 172 -5.18 10.10 11.04
C PHE A 172 -4.72 11.40 10.38
N GLU A 173 -3.45 11.49 9.97
CA GLU A 173 -2.92 12.68 9.31
C GLU A 173 -3.22 12.70 7.81
N ALA A 174 -3.55 11.56 7.19
CA ALA A 174 -3.86 11.46 5.77
C ALA A 174 -5.18 12.15 5.42
N GLN A 175 -5.18 12.93 4.34
CA GLN A 175 -6.36 13.59 3.77
C GLN A 175 -7.08 12.69 2.77
N GLY A 176 -8.22 13.16 2.25
CA GLY A 176 -9.07 12.40 1.32
C GLY A 176 -8.36 11.98 0.03
N ALA A 177 -7.52 12.85 -0.54
CA ALA A 177 -6.81 12.63 -1.79
C ALA A 177 -5.44 11.96 -1.63
N GLU A 178 -5.00 11.74 -0.39
CA GLU A 178 -3.69 11.17 -0.11
C GLU A 178 -3.76 9.65 0.02
N TRP A 179 -2.85 8.99 -0.70
CA TRP A 179 -2.76 7.54 -0.73
C TRP A 179 -1.33 7.09 -0.53
N ARG A 180 -1.15 5.98 0.18
CA ARG A 180 0.14 5.31 0.30
C ARG A 180 0.52 4.75 -1.07
N THR A 181 1.74 4.99 -1.52
CA THR A 181 2.26 4.35 -2.73
C THR A 181 2.24 2.82 -2.56
N PRO A 182 1.41 2.05 -3.29
CA PRO A 182 1.40 0.59 -3.14
C PRO A 182 2.66 -0.01 -3.81
N PRO A 183 3.27 -1.06 -3.23
CA PRO A 183 4.26 -1.86 -3.94
C PRO A 183 3.71 -2.35 -5.29
N LEU A 184 4.49 -2.25 -6.37
CA LEU A 184 4.05 -2.66 -7.71
C LEU A 184 4.33 -4.14 -8.03
N TRP A 185 5.00 -4.86 -7.13
CA TRP A 185 5.29 -6.27 -7.30
C TRP A 185 4.02 -7.13 -7.46
N GLY A 186 4.05 -8.10 -8.36
CA GLY A 186 2.91 -8.98 -8.62
C GLY A 186 1.75 -8.33 -9.38
N ASN A 187 1.86 -7.09 -9.87
CA ASN A 187 0.79 -6.42 -10.61
C ASN A 187 0.31 -7.20 -11.85
N GLY A 188 1.21 -7.91 -12.54
CA GLY A 188 0.82 -8.77 -13.67
C GLY A 188 -0.06 -9.97 -13.29
N ARG A 189 -0.16 -10.31 -12.00
CA ARG A 189 -0.87 -11.52 -11.52
C ARG A 189 -2.32 -11.28 -11.13
N TYR A 190 -2.81 -10.04 -11.12
CA TYR A 190 -4.20 -9.73 -10.76
C TYR A 190 -5.21 -10.53 -11.61
N GLN A 191 -4.96 -10.65 -12.91
CA GLN A 191 -5.84 -11.43 -13.80
C GLN A 191 -5.86 -12.92 -13.43
N ASP A 192 -4.71 -13.49 -13.09
CA ASP A 192 -4.58 -14.92 -12.76
C ASP A 192 -5.28 -15.27 -11.44
N VAL A 193 -5.21 -14.35 -10.46
CA VAL A 193 -5.69 -14.60 -9.08
C VAL A 193 -7.15 -14.14 -8.90
N ASN A 194 -7.51 -12.98 -9.44
CA ASN A 194 -8.82 -12.34 -9.19
C ASN A 194 -9.77 -12.41 -10.40
N GLY A 195 -9.29 -12.83 -11.58
CA GLY A 195 -10.07 -12.84 -12.82
C GLY A 195 -10.31 -11.46 -13.43
N HIS A 196 -9.66 -10.41 -12.93
CA HIS A 196 -9.74 -9.04 -13.45
C HIS A 196 -8.43 -8.26 -13.20
N GLN A 197 -8.22 -7.17 -13.94
CA GLN A 197 -7.08 -6.25 -13.79
C GLN A 197 -7.51 -4.90 -13.20
N ARG A 198 -8.32 -4.93 -12.14
CA ARG A 198 -8.83 -3.68 -11.53
C ARG A 198 -7.79 -3.13 -10.56
N LEU A 199 -7.43 -1.86 -10.74
CA LEU A 199 -6.39 -1.16 -9.96
C LEU A 199 -6.96 0.13 -9.33
N LEU A 200 -6.14 0.74 -8.46
CA LEU A 200 -6.46 1.87 -7.57
C LEU A 200 -7.36 1.44 -6.39
N HIS A 201 -7.48 2.31 -5.38
CA HIS A 201 -8.15 2.01 -4.11
C HIS A 201 -9.62 1.60 -4.26
N ASP A 202 -10.28 2.04 -5.34
CA ASP A 202 -11.68 1.75 -5.64
C ASP A 202 -11.88 0.82 -6.85
N GLY A 203 -10.80 0.29 -7.42
CA GLY A 203 -10.87 -0.65 -8.54
C GLY A 203 -11.40 -0.06 -9.85
N ARG A 204 -11.37 1.27 -10.03
CA ARG A 204 -11.90 1.93 -11.25
C ARG A 204 -11.10 1.63 -12.51
N ALA A 205 -9.77 1.51 -12.39
CA ALA A 205 -8.87 1.38 -13.53
C ALA A 205 -8.82 -0.07 -14.02
N ARG A 206 -9.00 -0.33 -15.33
CA ARG A 206 -9.03 -1.68 -15.93
C ARG A 206 -7.65 -2.14 -16.43
N GLY A 207 -6.58 -1.68 -15.78
CA GLY A 207 -5.20 -2.03 -16.11
C GLY A 207 -4.24 -0.87 -15.87
N VAL A 208 -2.95 -1.13 -16.06
CA VAL A 208 -1.86 -0.18 -15.71
C VAL A 208 -1.98 1.14 -16.47
N ALA A 209 -2.25 1.11 -17.78
CA ALA A 209 -2.37 2.33 -18.57
C ALA A 209 -3.50 3.25 -18.08
N GLU A 210 -4.67 2.68 -17.74
CA GLU A 210 -5.77 3.46 -17.20
C GLU A 210 -5.45 3.98 -15.80
N ALA A 211 -4.78 3.18 -14.97
CA ALA A 211 -4.35 3.61 -13.64
C ALA A 211 -3.42 4.83 -13.73
N ILE A 212 -2.42 4.82 -14.63
CA ILE A 212 -1.54 5.97 -14.87
C ILE A 212 -2.34 7.21 -15.28
N LEU A 213 -3.35 7.06 -16.15
CA LEU A 213 -4.18 8.18 -16.59
C LEU A 213 -5.09 8.77 -15.52
N TRP A 214 -5.36 8.03 -14.43
CA TRP A 214 -6.10 8.52 -13.27
C TRP A 214 -5.23 9.26 -12.26
N HIS A 215 -3.90 9.12 -12.31
CA HIS A 215 -3.02 9.85 -11.40
C HIS A 215 -3.16 11.36 -11.60
N GLY A 216 -3.27 12.12 -10.52
CA GLY A 216 -3.25 13.58 -10.51
C GLY A 216 -2.41 14.07 -9.33
N GLY A 217 -2.63 15.31 -8.91
CA GLY A 217 -1.88 15.90 -7.80
C GLY A 217 -0.38 15.88 -8.08
N GLU A 218 0.40 15.33 -7.17
CA GLU A 218 1.87 15.19 -7.28
C GLU A 218 2.28 14.38 -8.52
N ALA A 219 1.45 13.43 -8.94
CA ALA A 219 1.75 12.56 -10.08
C ALA A 219 1.27 13.11 -11.45
N GLU A 220 0.75 14.34 -11.51
CA GLU A 220 0.25 14.95 -12.75
C GLU A 220 1.33 15.01 -13.84
N ALA A 221 2.55 15.43 -13.49
CA ALA A 221 3.67 15.52 -14.41
C ALA A 221 4.03 14.15 -15.01
N ALA A 222 4.01 13.09 -14.20
CA ALA A 222 4.30 11.73 -14.66
C ALA A 222 3.21 11.18 -15.58
N LYS A 223 1.94 11.45 -15.28
CA LYS A 223 0.82 11.14 -16.19
C LYS A 223 0.98 11.87 -17.52
N ASP A 224 1.34 13.15 -17.50
CA ASP A 224 1.52 13.93 -18.72
C ASP A 224 2.71 13.45 -19.54
N ALA A 225 3.82 13.08 -18.91
CA ALA A 225 4.95 12.43 -19.58
C ALA A 225 4.50 11.12 -20.25
N PHE A 226 3.73 10.27 -19.56
CA PHE A 226 3.18 9.05 -20.16
C PHE A 226 2.31 9.33 -21.40
N LYS A 227 1.53 10.43 -21.39
CA LYS A 227 0.70 10.85 -22.52
C LYS A 227 1.49 11.34 -23.73
N THR A 228 2.76 11.71 -23.58
CA THR A 228 3.61 12.12 -24.71
C THR A 228 4.44 10.99 -25.31
N LEU A 229 4.63 9.89 -24.58
CA LEU A 229 5.31 8.69 -25.07
C LEU A 229 4.69 8.16 -26.38
N SER A 230 5.53 7.60 -27.25
CA SER A 230 5.08 6.82 -28.40
C SER A 230 4.26 5.61 -27.95
N ARG A 231 3.54 4.99 -28.88
CA ARG A 231 2.73 3.80 -28.59
C ARG A 231 3.62 2.68 -28.04
N GLU A 232 4.76 2.46 -28.68
CA GLU A 232 5.72 1.41 -28.34
C GLU A 232 6.31 1.62 -26.94
N GLU A 233 6.58 2.88 -26.55
CA GLU A 233 7.07 3.22 -25.22
C GLU A 233 6.01 3.02 -24.14
N ARG A 234 4.73 3.38 -24.40
CA ARG A 234 3.63 3.12 -23.46
C ARG A 234 3.42 1.63 -23.25
N GLU A 235 3.40 0.85 -24.33
CA GLU A 235 3.28 -0.60 -24.27
C GLU A 235 4.48 -1.23 -23.52
N ALA A 236 5.68 -0.69 -23.69
CA ALA A 236 6.86 -1.13 -22.95
C ALA A 236 6.76 -0.80 -21.46
N LEU A 237 6.34 0.42 -21.09
CA LEU A 237 6.16 0.82 -19.69
C LEU A 237 5.10 -0.03 -18.99
N VAL A 238 3.95 -0.26 -19.63
CA VAL A 238 2.90 -1.15 -19.12
C VAL A 238 3.45 -2.55 -18.89
N ALA A 239 4.12 -3.13 -19.90
CA ALA A 239 4.72 -4.45 -19.78
C ALA A 239 5.76 -4.51 -18.65
N PHE A 240 6.53 -3.44 -18.44
CA PHE A 240 7.46 -3.35 -17.32
C PHE A 240 6.75 -3.42 -15.97
N VAL A 241 5.70 -2.62 -15.75
CA VAL A 241 4.93 -2.64 -14.49
C VAL A 241 4.25 -3.99 -14.27
N GLU A 242 3.69 -4.59 -15.32
CA GLU A 242 3.09 -5.93 -15.24
C GLU A 242 4.12 -7.03 -15.02
N SER A 243 5.38 -6.79 -15.38
CA SER A 243 6.48 -7.73 -15.12
C SER A 243 7.01 -7.67 -13.69
N LEU A 244 6.61 -6.69 -12.88
CA LEU A 244 7.09 -6.52 -11.50
C LEU A 244 6.48 -7.56 -10.56
#